data_AF-A0A2E0N5V0-F1
#
_entry.id   AF-A0A2E0N5V0-F1
#
_cell.length_a   1.000
_cell.length_b   1.000
_cell.length_c   1.000
_cell.angle_alpha   90.00
_cell.angle_beta   90.00
_cell.angle_gamma   90.00
#
_symmetry.space_group_name_H-M   'P 1'
#
loop_
_entity.id
_entity.type
_entity.pdbx_description
1 polymer ?
#
loop_
_entity_poly.entity_id
_entity_poly.type
_entity_poly.pdbx_seq_one_letter_code
_entity_poly.pdbx_strand_id
1 'polypeptide(L)'
;MKKVSLDTWIQLLGMVGLLGGLVFVGLELQQSQRIAVATQIQGRNQMMPNYLLAPLEGQLTAVSLRAPRPHEELSENELLIREQLVLHRSLTITNAWQQYSLGLLTDDAWNVPAERARNMYNYCPEREWITASFTPSLVEYAESNWLEVQC
;
A
#
# COMPACT_ATOMS: atom_id res chain seq x y z
N MET A 1 61.42 -22.34 9.18
CA MET A 1 60.07 -21.78 9.00
C MET A 1 60.18 -20.48 8.20
N LYS A 2 59.46 -20.34 7.07
CA LYS A 2 59.41 -19.08 6.31
C LYS A 2 58.63 -18.04 7.13
N LYS A 3 59.21 -16.86 7.39
CA LYS A 3 58.51 -15.74 8.01
C LYS A 3 57.61 -15.09 6.97
N VAL A 4 56.33 -14.98 7.26
CA VAL A 4 55.36 -14.24 6.43
C VAL A 4 55.75 -12.76 6.44
N SER A 5 55.75 -12.10 5.28
CA SER A 5 56.14 -10.68 5.18
C SER A 5 55.08 -9.79 5.82
N LEU A 6 55.51 -8.64 6.34
CA LEU A 6 54.60 -7.62 6.90
C LEU A 6 53.58 -7.13 5.86
N ASP A 7 54.00 -7.04 4.60
CA ASP A 7 53.14 -6.71 3.45
C ASP A 7 51.96 -7.70 3.31
N THR A 8 52.23 -9.00 3.41
CA THR A 8 51.19 -10.05 3.34
C THR A 8 50.17 -9.89 4.48
N TRP A 9 50.62 -9.52 5.68
CA TRP A 9 49.74 -9.25 6.82
C TRP A 9 48.86 -8.02 6.61
N ILE A 10 49.43 -6.94 6.07
CA ILE A 10 48.67 -5.73 5.75
C ILE A 10 47.62 -6.02 4.68
N GLN A 11 47.98 -6.76 3.63
CA GLN A 11 47.03 -7.13 2.58
C GLN A 11 45.90 -8.02 3.12
N LEU A 12 46.22 -9.00 3.96
CA LEU A 12 45.21 -9.84 4.62
C LEU A 12 44.27 -8.99 5.48
N LEU A 13 44.80 -8.11 6.32
CA LEU A 13 44.00 -7.21 7.16
C LEU A 13 43.13 -6.26 6.33
N GLY A 14 43.65 -5.74 5.22
CA GLY A 14 42.88 -4.91 4.30
C GLY A 14 41.69 -5.66 3.70
N MET A 15 41.93 -6.89 3.20
CA MET A 15 40.86 -7.73 2.65
C MET A 15 39.83 -8.14 3.71
N VAL A 16 40.27 -8.49 4.92
CA VAL A 16 39.38 -8.78 6.05
C VAL A 16 38.59 -7.54 6.46
N GLY A 17 39.19 -6.36 6.44
CA GLY A 17 38.52 -5.10 6.70
C GLY A 17 37.43 -4.79 5.67
N LEU A 18 37.70 -5.00 4.38
CA LEU A 18 36.70 -4.85 3.31
C LEU A 18 35.54 -5.83 3.49
N LEU A 19 35.83 -7.11 3.76
CA LEU A 19 34.80 -8.13 4.00
C LEU A 19 33.97 -7.80 5.26
N GLY A 20 34.63 -7.37 6.34
CA GLY A 20 33.96 -6.93 7.56
C GLY A 20 33.04 -5.73 7.31
N GLY A 21 33.48 -4.75 6.52
CA GLY A 21 32.67 -3.62 6.11
C GLY A 21 31.44 -4.02 5.30
N LEU A 22 31.59 -4.94 4.34
CA LEU A 22 30.47 -5.44 3.55
C LEU A 22 29.43 -6.20 4.39
N VAL A 23 29.88 -7.00 5.36
CA VAL A 23 28.98 -7.70 6.29
C VAL A 23 28.21 -6.69 7.14
N PHE A 24 28.88 -5.67 7.67
CA PHE A 24 28.23 -4.62 8.46
C PHE A 24 27.16 -3.87 7.65
N VAL A 25 27.49 -3.45 6.42
CA VAL A 25 26.54 -2.79 5.52
C VAL A 25 25.35 -3.70 5.20
N GLY A 26 25.58 -5.00 4.95
CA GLY A 26 24.49 -5.95 4.70
C GLY A 26 23.53 -6.09 5.88
N LEU A 27 24.05 -6.11 7.11
CA LEU A 27 23.24 -6.15 8.32
C LEU A 27 22.44 -4.85 8.52
N GLU A 28 23.06 -3.68 8.27
CA GLU A 28 22.41 -2.37 8.36
C GLU A 28 21.27 -2.23 7.34
N LEU A 29 21.48 -2.66 6.09
CA LEU A 29 20.44 -2.67 5.06
C LEU A 29 19.27 -3.58 5.44
N GLN A 30 19.54 -4.78 5.96
CA GLN A 30 18.49 -5.69 6.42
C GLN A 30 17.69 -5.09 7.58
N GLN A 31 18.37 -4.46 8.55
CA GLN A 31 17.70 -3.79 9.66
C GLN A 31 16.86 -2.60 9.17
N SER A 32 17.40 -1.78 8.27
CA SER A 32 16.71 -0.64 7.67
C SER A 32 15.42 -1.08 6.95
N GLN A 33 15.49 -2.15 6.15
CA GLN A 33 14.32 -2.73 5.49
C GLN A 33 13.26 -3.20 6.51
N ARG A 34 13.67 -3.90 7.58
CA ARG A 34 12.74 -4.34 8.64
C ARG A 34 12.07 -3.17 9.33
N ILE A 35 12.80 -2.08 9.60
CA ILE A 35 12.26 -0.86 10.22
C ILE A 35 11.28 -0.17 9.27
N ALA A 36 11.59 -0.08 7.97
CA ALA A 36 10.70 0.52 6.98
C ALA A 36 9.36 -0.22 6.91
N VAL A 37 9.39 -1.56 6.84
CA VAL A 37 8.18 -2.39 6.85
C VAL A 37 7.41 -2.23 8.16
N ALA A 38 8.08 -2.24 9.31
CA ALA A 38 7.43 -2.04 10.60
C ALA A 38 6.77 -0.65 10.71
N THR A 39 7.46 0.40 10.26
CA THR A 39 6.93 1.77 10.20
C THR A 39 5.68 1.85 9.33
N GLN A 40 5.68 1.15 8.20
CA GLN A 40 4.53 1.11 7.31
C GLN A 40 3.33 0.40 7.95
N ILE A 41 3.56 -0.74 8.62
CA ILE A 41 2.52 -1.46 9.38
C ILE A 41 1.99 -0.57 10.51
N GLN A 42 2.87 0.10 11.24
CA GLN A 42 2.49 1.01 12.32
C GLN A 42 1.68 2.20 11.80
N GLY A 43 2.08 2.82 10.69
CA GLY A 43 1.35 3.93 10.06
C GLY A 43 -0.08 3.52 9.66
N ARG A 44 -0.25 2.32 9.10
CA ARG A 44 -1.57 1.75 8.82
C ARG A 44 -2.37 1.51 10.10
N ASN A 45 -1.74 0.93 11.14
CA ASN A 45 -2.40 0.67 12.42
C ASN A 45 -2.77 1.96 13.19
N GLN A 46 -2.12 3.08 12.90
CA GLN A 46 -2.49 4.40 13.45
C GLN A 46 -3.65 5.03 12.68
N MET A 47 -3.73 4.85 11.36
CA MET A 47 -4.82 5.39 10.53
C MET A 47 -6.13 4.60 10.69
N MET A 48 -6.06 3.27 10.82
CA MET A 48 -7.24 2.41 10.85
C MET A 48 -8.21 2.71 12.01
N PRO A 49 -7.76 2.88 13.27
CA PRO A 49 -8.64 3.24 14.38
C PRO A 49 -9.39 4.55 14.14
N ASN A 50 -8.73 5.58 13.60
CA ASN A 50 -9.36 6.85 13.29
C ASN A 50 -10.50 6.66 12.27
N TYR A 51 -10.26 5.90 11.20
CA TYR A 51 -11.30 5.58 10.23
C TYR A 51 -12.47 4.75 10.82
N LEU A 52 -12.16 3.80 11.71
CA LEU A 52 -13.17 2.91 12.29
C LEU A 52 -14.01 3.57 13.37
N LEU A 53 -13.40 4.41 14.20
CA LEU A 53 -14.01 5.01 15.40
C LEU A 53 -14.64 6.38 15.12
N ALA A 54 -14.15 7.16 14.14
CA ALA A 54 -14.73 8.49 13.84
C ALA A 54 -16.26 8.47 13.64
N PRO A 55 -16.88 7.47 12.97
CA PRO A 55 -18.34 7.40 12.88
C PRO A 55 -19.08 7.29 14.23
N LEU A 56 -18.42 6.80 15.27
CA LEU A 56 -19.01 6.67 16.61
C LEU A 56 -19.19 8.02 17.32
N GLU A 57 -18.61 9.10 16.78
CA GLU A 57 -18.73 10.47 17.31
C GLU A 57 -20.03 11.18 16.89
N GLY A 58 -20.96 10.48 16.24
CA GLY A 58 -22.27 11.01 15.87
C GLY A 58 -22.73 10.67 14.45
N GLN A 59 -21.91 9.96 13.66
CA GLN A 59 -22.15 9.67 12.25
C GLN A 59 -22.32 8.18 11.97
N LEU A 60 -23.22 7.51 12.71
CA LEU A 60 -23.45 6.07 12.55
C LEU A 60 -23.97 5.68 11.15
N THR A 61 -24.53 6.63 10.39
CA THR A 61 -24.85 6.44 8.97
C THR A 61 -23.64 6.01 8.14
N ALA A 62 -22.44 6.49 8.46
CA ALA A 62 -21.21 6.03 7.78
C ALA A 62 -20.90 4.55 8.07
N VAL A 63 -21.35 4.01 9.21
CA VAL A 63 -21.21 2.59 9.54
C VAL A 63 -22.21 1.76 8.73
N SER A 64 -23.46 2.20 8.60
CA SER A 64 -24.47 1.47 7.82
C SER A 64 -24.15 1.45 6.33
N LEU A 65 -23.59 2.54 5.78
CA LEU A 65 -23.15 2.65 4.38
C LEU A 65 -21.91 1.80 4.03
N ARG A 66 -21.34 1.06 4.99
CA ARG A 66 -20.34 0.03 4.70
C ARG A 66 -20.97 -1.17 3.98
N ALA A 67 -22.24 -1.47 4.27
CA ALA A 67 -22.98 -2.49 3.54
C ALA A 67 -23.30 -2.02 2.11
N PRO A 68 -23.31 -2.92 1.12
CA PRO A 68 -23.72 -2.56 -0.23
C PRO A 68 -25.20 -2.15 -0.25
N ARG A 69 -25.48 -0.97 -0.81
CA ARG A 69 -26.82 -0.45 -1.08
C ARG A 69 -26.83 0.17 -2.49
N PRO A 70 -27.90 -0.02 -3.28
CA PRO A 70 -28.04 0.64 -4.58
C PRO A 70 -27.97 2.16 -4.44
N HIS A 71 -27.38 2.83 -5.42
CA HIS A 71 -27.18 4.28 -5.42
C HIS A 71 -28.51 5.04 -5.34
N GLU A 72 -29.53 4.52 -6.04
CA GLU A 72 -30.87 5.10 -6.17
C GLU A 72 -31.68 5.06 -4.87
N GLU A 73 -31.28 4.20 -3.91
CA GLU A 73 -31.93 4.06 -2.61
C GLU A 73 -31.33 4.99 -1.54
N LEU A 74 -30.26 5.71 -1.86
CA LEU A 74 -29.57 6.59 -0.92
C LEU A 74 -30.16 8.00 -0.95
N SER A 75 -30.39 8.56 0.23
CA SER A 75 -30.68 9.98 0.36
C SER A 75 -29.48 10.84 -0.04
N GLU A 76 -29.71 12.12 -0.36
CA GLU A 76 -28.64 13.07 -0.71
C GLU A 76 -27.52 13.11 0.34
N ASN A 77 -27.88 13.14 1.63
CA ASN A 77 -26.91 13.11 2.71
C ASN A 77 -26.12 11.79 2.77
N GLU A 78 -26.77 10.65 2.52
CA GLU A 78 -26.08 9.35 2.45
C GLU A 78 -25.12 9.27 1.27
N LEU A 79 -25.46 9.88 0.13
CA LEU A 79 -24.60 9.95 -1.04
C LEU A 79 -23.31 10.73 -0.75
N LEU A 80 -23.41 11.89 -0.08
CA LEU A 80 -22.22 12.66 0.32
C LEU A 80 -21.29 11.86 1.25
N ILE A 81 -21.85 11.12 2.21
CA ILE A 81 -21.07 10.26 3.10
C ILE A 81 -20.45 9.10 2.30
N ARG A 82 -21.23 8.49 1.39
CA ARG A 82 -20.79 7.38 0.55
C ARG A 82 -19.62 7.78 -0.34
N GLU A 83 -19.66 8.97 -0.94
CA GLU A 83 -18.58 9.54 -1.72
C GLU A 83 -17.28 9.62 -0.91
N GLN A 84 -17.34 10.14 0.32
CA GLN A 84 -16.16 10.21 1.20
C GLN A 84 -15.61 8.82 1.55
N LEU A 85 -16.48 7.83 1.75
CA LEU A 85 -16.06 6.44 1.98
C LEU A 85 -15.40 5.83 0.74
N VAL A 86 -15.91 6.12 -0.45
CA VAL A 86 -15.35 5.67 -1.73
C VAL A 86 -13.98 6.30 -1.94
N LEU A 87 -13.85 7.62 -1.81
CA LEU A 87 -12.58 8.34 -1.93
C LEU A 87 -11.52 7.78 -0.97
N HIS A 88 -11.88 7.55 0.30
CA HIS A 88 -10.96 6.93 1.26
C HIS A 88 -10.50 5.54 0.80
N ARG A 89 -11.42 4.67 0.36
CA ARG A 89 -11.09 3.33 -0.14
C ARG A 89 -10.17 3.41 -1.36
N SER A 90 -10.45 4.30 -2.29
CA SER A 90 -9.65 4.49 -3.49
C SER A 90 -8.23 4.95 -3.16
N LEU A 91 -8.05 5.85 -2.19
CA LEU A 91 -6.71 6.23 -1.69
C LEU A 91 -5.93 5.03 -1.15
N THR A 92 -6.58 4.11 -0.42
CA THR A 92 -5.91 2.89 0.06
C THR A 92 -5.52 1.94 -1.08
N ILE A 93 -6.32 1.89 -2.15
CA ILE A 93 -6.01 1.11 -3.37
C ILE A 93 -4.81 1.74 -4.09
N THR A 94 -4.81 3.06 -4.31
CA THR A 94 -3.70 3.77 -4.93
C THR A 94 -2.40 3.55 -4.16
N ASN A 95 -2.44 3.64 -2.83
CA ASN A 95 -1.28 3.39 -1.99
C ASN A 95 -0.75 1.95 -2.13
N ALA A 96 -1.65 0.95 -2.19
CA ALA A 96 -1.27 -0.43 -2.42
C ALA A 96 -0.67 -0.62 -3.82
N TRP A 97 -1.26 -0.01 -4.85
CA TRP A 97 -0.73 -0.08 -6.22
C TRP A 97 0.68 0.49 -6.32
N GLN A 98 0.92 1.67 -5.72
CA GLN A 98 2.25 2.28 -5.71
C GLN A 98 3.29 1.34 -5.10
N GLN A 99 2.98 0.70 -3.97
CA GLN A 99 3.89 -0.26 -3.35
C GLN A 99 4.09 -1.52 -4.20
N TYR A 100 3.02 -2.04 -4.79
CA TYR A 100 3.08 -3.19 -5.69
C TYR A 100 3.95 -2.90 -6.92
N SER A 101 3.75 -1.75 -7.56
CA SER A 101 4.53 -1.30 -8.72
C SER A 101 6.01 -1.08 -8.41
N LEU A 102 6.35 -0.84 -7.14
CA LEU A 102 7.73 -0.73 -6.64
C LEU A 102 8.32 -2.06 -6.16
N GLY A 103 7.57 -3.17 -6.25
CA GLY A 103 7.99 -4.50 -5.77
C GLY A 103 7.99 -4.66 -4.25
N LEU A 104 7.32 -3.75 -3.53
CA LEU A 104 7.23 -3.77 -2.06
C LEU A 104 6.05 -4.60 -1.55
N LEU A 105 5.05 -4.85 -2.40
CA LEU A 105 3.99 -5.83 -2.14
C LEU A 105 4.18 -7.04 -3.02
N THR A 106 3.98 -8.21 -2.44
CA THR A 106 3.89 -9.49 -3.15
C THR A 106 2.57 -9.58 -3.93
N ASP A 107 2.50 -10.45 -4.93
CA ASP A 107 1.29 -10.64 -5.74
C ASP A 107 0.07 -11.03 -4.89
N ASP A 108 0.26 -11.92 -3.90
CA ASP A 108 -0.81 -12.32 -2.98
C ASP A 108 -1.32 -11.15 -2.12
N ALA A 109 -0.43 -10.28 -1.66
CA ALA A 109 -0.79 -9.08 -0.92
C ALA A 109 -1.50 -8.04 -1.79
N TRP A 110 -1.14 -7.92 -3.07
CA TRP A 110 -1.79 -7.04 -4.03
C TRP A 110 -3.18 -7.51 -4.44
N ASN A 111 -3.40 -8.82 -4.56
CA ASN A 111 -4.68 -9.38 -4.99
C ASN A 111 -5.87 -8.94 -4.10
N VAL A 112 -5.64 -8.70 -2.80
CA VAL A 112 -6.70 -8.27 -1.87
C VAL A 112 -7.26 -6.87 -2.20
N PRO A 113 -6.45 -5.79 -2.26
CA PRO A 113 -6.94 -4.49 -2.70
C PRO A 113 -7.33 -4.47 -4.18
N ALA A 114 -6.68 -5.27 -5.05
CA ALA A 114 -7.01 -5.33 -6.47
C ALA A 114 -8.41 -5.89 -6.74
N GLU A 115 -8.81 -6.95 -6.02
CA GLU A 115 -10.18 -7.49 -6.12
C GLU A 115 -11.19 -6.42 -5.72
N ARG A 116 -10.97 -5.76 -4.57
CA ARG A 116 -11.87 -4.71 -4.09
C ARG A 116 -11.97 -3.58 -5.11
N ALA A 117 -10.83 -3.19 -5.68
CA ALA A 117 -10.75 -2.17 -6.70
C ALA A 117 -11.51 -2.57 -7.96
N ARG A 118 -11.43 -3.82 -8.40
CA ARG A 118 -12.22 -4.35 -9.53
C ARG A 118 -13.72 -4.22 -9.27
N ASN A 119 -14.20 -4.64 -8.10
CA ASN A 119 -15.61 -4.53 -7.76
C ASN A 119 -16.09 -3.06 -7.73
N MET A 120 -15.29 -2.19 -7.11
CA MET A 120 -15.58 -0.76 -7.07
C MET A 120 -15.58 -0.18 -8.49
N TYR A 121 -14.53 -0.42 -9.27
CA TYR A 121 -14.35 0.13 -10.61
C TYR A 121 -15.48 -0.25 -11.57
N ASN A 122 -16.12 -1.40 -11.38
CA ASN A 122 -17.27 -1.82 -12.18
C ASN A 122 -18.62 -1.29 -11.69
N TYR A 123 -18.65 -0.49 -10.63
CA TYR A 123 -19.85 0.18 -10.16
C TYR A 123 -19.95 1.59 -10.75
N CYS A 124 -20.73 1.73 -11.83
CA CYS A 124 -20.82 2.97 -12.62
C CYS A 124 -21.10 4.26 -11.83
N PRO A 125 -22.07 4.29 -10.89
CA PRO A 125 -22.39 5.54 -10.18
C PRO A 125 -21.23 6.11 -9.36
N GLU A 126 -20.23 5.29 -9.01
CA GLU A 126 -19.10 5.70 -8.19
C GLU A 126 -17.77 5.75 -8.97
N ARG A 127 -17.74 5.33 -10.25
CA ARG A 127 -16.49 5.16 -11.02
C ARG A 127 -15.65 6.42 -11.08
N GLU A 128 -16.27 7.58 -11.28
CA GLU A 128 -15.58 8.88 -11.30
C GLU A 128 -14.81 9.11 -10.00
N TRP A 129 -15.48 9.00 -8.85
CA TRP A 129 -14.89 9.13 -7.52
C TRP A 129 -13.83 8.07 -7.23
N ILE A 130 -14.00 6.87 -7.77
CA ILE A 130 -13.03 5.79 -7.61
C ILE A 130 -11.72 6.17 -8.30
N THR A 131 -11.82 6.58 -9.56
CA THR A 131 -10.65 6.93 -10.38
C THR A 131 -10.00 8.25 -10.00
N ALA A 132 -10.70 9.14 -9.27
CA ALA A 132 -10.21 10.47 -8.87
C ALA A 132 -8.88 10.45 -8.08
N SER A 133 -8.56 9.34 -7.41
CA SER A 133 -7.32 9.18 -6.65
C SER A 133 -6.32 8.20 -7.28
N PHE A 134 -6.66 7.60 -8.43
CA PHE A 134 -5.77 6.65 -9.11
C PHE A 134 -4.61 7.38 -9.78
N THR A 135 -3.41 6.80 -9.73
CA THR A 135 -2.30 7.26 -10.57
C THR A 135 -2.57 6.92 -12.03
N PRO A 136 -1.94 7.61 -13.01
CA PRO A 136 -2.10 7.26 -14.42
C PRO A 136 -1.81 5.78 -14.72
N SER A 137 -0.78 5.21 -14.10
CA SER A 137 -0.45 3.79 -14.22
C SER A 137 -1.50 2.85 -13.64
N LEU A 138 -2.23 3.27 -12.60
CA LEU A 138 -3.31 2.48 -12.02
C LEU A 138 -4.55 2.55 -12.89
N VAL A 139 -4.83 3.69 -13.52
CA VAL A 139 -5.92 3.82 -14.50
C VAL A 139 -5.67 2.87 -15.68
N GLU A 140 -4.48 2.89 -16.27
CA GLU A 140 -4.11 1.99 -17.36
C GLU A 140 -4.23 0.51 -16.95
N TYR A 141 -3.77 0.18 -15.74
CA TYR A 141 -3.92 -1.17 -15.18
C TYR A 141 -5.40 -1.56 -15.01
N ALA A 142 -6.23 -0.66 -14.48
CA ALA A 142 -7.65 -0.89 -14.27
C ALA A 142 -8.39 -1.12 -15.59
N GLU A 143 -8.13 -0.31 -16.61
CA GLU A 143 -8.71 -0.44 -17.94
C GLU A 143 -8.36 -1.79 -18.58
N SER A 144 -7.11 -2.25 -18.38
CA SER A 144 -6.61 -3.49 -18.99
C SER A 144 -7.04 -4.76 -18.22
N ASN A 145 -7.26 -4.67 -16.91
CA ASN A 145 -7.40 -5.85 -16.04
C ASN A 145 -8.74 -5.94 -15.28
N TRP A 146 -9.45 -4.83 -15.12
CA TRP A 146 -10.65 -4.77 -14.29
C TRP A 146 -11.91 -4.37 -15.04
N LEU A 147 -11.82 -3.78 -16.22
CA LEU A 147 -13.00 -3.33 -16.97
C LEU A 147 -13.88 -4.53 -17.40
N GLU A 148 -15.02 -4.68 -16.74
CA GLU A 148 -16.05 -5.68 -17.05
C GLU A 148 -17.37 -5.02 -17.50
N VAL A 149 -17.65 -3.81 -16.99
CA VAL A 149 -18.86 -3.03 -17.30
C VAL A 149 -18.50 -1.73 -18.01
N GLN A 150 -19.13 -1.46 -19.16
CA GLN A 150 -19.09 -0.15 -19.78
C GLN A 150 -20.04 0.80 -19.05
N CYS A 151 -19.43 1.87 -18.52
CA CYS A 151 -20.05 3.10 -18.06
C CYS A 151 -19.56 4.17 -19.05
#